data_AF-A0A9E3NQQ5-F1
#
_entry.id   AF-A0A9E3NQQ5-F1
#
_cell.length_a   1.000
_cell.length_b   1.000
_cell.length_c   1.000
_cell.angle_alpha   90.00
_cell.angle_beta   90.00
_cell.angle_gamma   90.00
#
_symmetry.space_group_name_H-M   'P 1'
#
loop_
_entity.id
_entity.type
_entity.pdbx_description
1 polymer ?
#
loop_
_entity_poly.entity_id
_entity_poly.type
_entity_poly.pdbx_seq_one_letter_code
_entity_poly.pdbx_strand_id
1 'polypeptide(L)'
;MRSFLRASSTALGVTIAAACAKPAPKPAPPREPPAHILVVALERVALRTTAWVELHAWLAAAAKSDATLDEAALDDAARRYARALDDDDDDAELLRTMRALSACADERCARSAVAGTAFERAYVSALPVFTSKRWLERAGLSRAGVEAARAAMGPEIEPLVTELSRDLALEWPSPPPVVDVVSLSPAAARYALVRPALGARSSCFVRLEKEPDRVQHARITDCLLFYAAWPLARQSRLYDAIAKNMKPRDAERAWTALLAHAVAVRVTTWESKHESPTRRSAVAVEGPLLSWLVEHWPARMSGEPVEAFGARYAEAYLARR
;
A
#
# COMPACT_ATOMS: atom_id res chain seq x y z
N MET A 1 -16.92 95.42 18.83
CA MET A 1 -18.37 95.35 18.53
C MET A 1 -18.62 94.23 17.55
N ARG A 2 -19.65 93.43 17.83
CA ARG A 2 -20.17 92.25 17.11
C ARG A 2 -19.54 90.91 17.50
N SER A 3 -20.40 90.13 18.12
CA SER A 3 -20.21 88.84 18.77
C SER A 3 -20.76 87.70 17.89
N PHE A 4 -20.39 86.48 18.28
CA PHE A 4 -20.99 85.17 18.02
C PHE A 4 -20.82 84.56 16.62
N LEU A 5 -20.08 83.44 16.57
CA LEU A 5 -20.69 82.11 16.45
C LEU A 5 -19.70 80.98 16.81
N ARG A 6 -20.29 79.93 17.37
CA ARG A 6 -19.72 78.75 18.04
C ARG A 6 -19.25 77.66 17.08
N ALA A 7 -18.56 76.68 17.69
CA ALA A 7 -18.51 75.24 17.39
C ALA A 7 -17.42 74.80 16.40
N SER A 8 -16.76 73.65 16.53
CA SER A 8 -16.60 72.65 17.59
C SER A 8 -15.46 71.73 17.13
N SER A 9 -14.59 71.31 18.04
CA SER A 9 -13.60 70.25 17.80
C SER A 9 -14.28 68.91 17.54
N THR A 10 -13.79 68.12 16.58
CA THR A 10 -13.98 66.66 16.60
C THR A 10 -12.89 65.95 15.81
N ALA A 11 -12.04 65.24 16.56
CA ALA A 11 -11.16 64.20 16.05
C ALA A 11 -12.00 63.00 15.60
N LEU A 12 -11.82 62.55 14.35
CA LEU A 12 -12.35 61.26 13.90
C LEU A 12 -11.27 60.20 14.11
N GLY A 13 -11.47 59.39 15.15
CA GLY A 13 -10.79 58.13 15.35
C GLY A 13 -11.22 57.12 14.29
N VAL A 14 -10.22 56.45 13.70
CA VAL A 14 -10.41 55.28 12.84
C VAL A 14 -10.89 54.13 13.71
N THR A 15 -12.17 53.77 13.59
CA THR A 15 -12.73 52.55 14.17
C THR A 15 -12.55 51.42 13.15
N ILE A 16 -11.68 50.46 13.46
CA ILE A 16 -11.56 49.21 12.72
C ILE A 16 -12.74 48.33 13.15
N ALA A 17 -13.78 48.28 12.33
CA ALA A 17 -14.85 47.30 12.47
C ALA A 17 -14.31 45.92 12.05
N ALA A 18 -14.05 45.06 13.03
CA ALA A 18 -13.84 43.63 12.80
C ALA A 18 -15.16 43.00 12.33
N ALA A 19 -15.31 42.83 11.02
CA ALA A 19 -16.41 42.06 10.46
C ALA A 19 -16.13 40.56 10.71
N CYS A 20 -16.94 39.94 11.56
CA CYS A 20 -17.03 38.50 11.72
C CYS A 20 -17.49 37.85 10.40
N ALA A 21 -16.54 37.50 9.54
CA ALA A 21 -16.82 36.65 8.39
C ALA A 21 -17.14 35.24 8.90
N LYS A 22 -18.39 34.80 8.72
CA LYS A 22 -18.75 33.38 8.88
C LYS A 22 -17.84 32.57 7.97
N PRO A 23 -17.21 31.48 8.44
CA PRO A 23 -16.47 30.59 7.56
C PRO A 23 -17.41 30.11 6.46
N ALA A 24 -16.95 30.20 5.21
CA ALA A 24 -17.71 29.78 4.06
C ALA A 24 -18.23 28.34 4.31
N PRO A 25 -19.50 28.03 4.02
CA PRO A 25 -20.01 26.68 4.15
C PRO A 25 -19.13 25.76 3.30
N LYS A 26 -18.66 24.66 3.90
CA LYS A 26 -17.90 23.64 3.17
C LYS A 26 -18.68 23.24 1.91
N PRO A 27 -18.02 23.12 0.74
CA PRO A 27 -18.69 22.64 -0.46
C PRO A 27 -19.45 21.35 -0.12
N ALA A 28 -20.72 21.28 -0.52
CA ALA A 28 -21.48 20.04 -0.39
C ALA A 28 -20.68 18.93 -1.11
N PRO A 29 -20.53 17.74 -0.50
CA PRO A 29 -19.86 16.64 -1.18
C PRO A 29 -20.56 16.39 -2.53
N PRO A 30 -19.80 16.10 -3.60
CA PRO A 30 -20.39 15.88 -4.92
C PRO A 30 -21.48 14.80 -4.86
N ARG A 31 -22.62 15.07 -5.51
CA ARG A 31 -23.80 14.20 -5.55
C ARG A 31 -23.65 12.95 -6.42
N GLU A 32 -22.55 12.85 -7.16
CA GLU A 32 -22.26 11.68 -7.98
C GLU A 32 -21.58 10.60 -7.13
N PRO A 33 -21.96 9.32 -7.28
CA PRO A 33 -21.24 8.23 -6.62
C PRO A 33 -19.76 8.33 -7.04
N PRO A 34 -18.82 8.11 -6.11
CA PRO A 34 -17.42 8.24 -6.43
C PRO A 34 -17.08 7.25 -7.53
N ALA A 35 -16.28 7.69 -8.50
CA ALA A 35 -15.78 6.84 -9.56
C ALA A 35 -15.28 5.53 -8.95
N HIS A 36 -15.66 4.41 -9.56
CA HIS A 36 -15.28 3.07 -9.07
C HIS A 36 -13.77 2.84 -9.18
N ILE A 37 -13.05 3.75 -9.84
CA ILE A 37 -11.62 3.74 -10.05
C ILE A 37 -11.10 5.17 -9.86
N LEU A 38 -10.07 5.31 -9.02
CA LEU A 38 -9.25 6.50 -8.88
C LEU A 38 -7.81 6.11 -9.19
N VAL A 39 -7.15 6.83 -10.11
CA VAL A 39 -5.73 6.62 -10.45
C VAL A 39 -4.99 7.94 -10.30
N VAL A 40 -3.84 7.90 -9.63
CA VAL A 40 -2.90 9.01 -9.52
C VAL A 40 -1.56 8.53 -10.06
N ALA A 41 -1.17 9.01 -11.24
CA ALA A 41 0.14 8.74 -11.80
C ALA A 41 1.19 9.67 -11.21
N LEU A 42 2.30 9.11 -10.75
CA LEU A 42 3.52 9.83 -10.36
C LEU A 42 4.67 9.29 -11.23
N GLU A 43 5.86 9.90 -11.11
CA GLU A 43 6.99 9.59 -11.99
C GLU A 43 7.39 8.11 -11.96
N ARG A 44 7.44 7.50 -10.76
CA ARG A 44 7.87 6.09 -10.57
C ARG A 44 6.80 5.15 -10.10
N VAL A 45 5.66 5.63 -9.64
CA VAL A 45 4.58 4.77 -9.13
C VAL A 45 3.25 5.35 -9.57
N ALA A 46 2.34 4.48 -10.00
CA ALA A 46 0.94 4.84 -10.13
C ALA A 46 0.18 4.33 -8.90
N LEU A 47 -0.52 5.20 -8.19
CA LEU A 47 -1.40 4.82 -7.09
C LEU A 47 -2.80 4.60 -7.63
N ARG A 48 -3.44 3.52 -7.22
CA ARG A 48 -4.82 3.24 -7.63
C ARG A 48 -5.68 2.78 -6.47
N THR A 49 -6.94 3.15 -6.53
CA THR A 49 -8.00 2.64 -5.65
C THR A 49 -9.16 2.20 -6.54
N THR A 50 -9.65 0.98 -6.37
CA THR A 50 -10.82 0.47 -7.09
C THR A 50 -11.82 -0.17 -6.15
N ALA A 51 -13.12 -0.09 -6.48
CA ALA A 51 -14.17 -0.75 -5.72
C ALA A 51 -13.97 -2.27 -5.66
N TRP A 52 -13.37 -2.84 -6.71
CA TRP A 52 -13.21 -4.27 -6.90
C TRP A 52 -12.15 -4.87 -5.96
N VAL A 53 -10.98 -4.25 -5.93
CA VAL A 53 -9.86 -4.60 -5.05
C VAL A 53 -10.23 -4.29 -3.61
N GLU A 54 -10.88 -3.14 -3.38
CA GLU A 54 -11.34 -2.72 -2.06
C GLU A 54 -12.30 -3.72 -1.43
N LEU A 55 -13.32 -4.20 -2.18
CA LEU A 55 -14.26 -5.20 -1.66
C LEU A 55 -13.54 -6.47 -1.22
N HIS A 56 -12.65 -7.00 -2.06
CA HIS A 56 -11.94 -8.24 -1.76
C HIS A 56 -11.05 -8.09 -0.52
N ALA A 57 -10.27 -6.99 -0.45
CA ALA A 57 -9.44 -6.69 0.72
C ALA A 57 -10.26 -6.51 1.99
N TRP A 58 -11.39 -5.80 1.90
CA TRP A 58 -12.22 -5.50 3.05
C TRP A 58 -12.96 -6.73 3.59
N LEU A 59 -13.52 -7.58 2.71
CA LEU A 59 -14.13 -8.85 3.12
C LEU A 59 -13.10 -9.78 3.76
N ALA A 60 -11.89 -9.87 3.19
CA ALA A 60 -10.80 -10.64 3.78
C ALA A 60 -10.36 -10.08 5.15
N ALA A 61 -10.32 -8.76 5.30
CA ALA A 61 -9.99 -8.12 6.57
C ALA A 61 -11.06 -8.39 7.62
N ALA A 62 -12.34 -8.26 7.27
CA ALA A 62 -13.47 -8.56 8.15
C ALA A 62 -13.48 -10.04 8.58
N ALA A 63 -13.19 -10.95 7.64
CA ALA A 63 -13.09 -12.38 7.89
C ALA A 63 -11.98 -12.73 8.90
N LYS A 64 -10.83 -12.05 8.85
CA LYS A 64 -9.71 -12.30 9.78
C LYS A 64 -9.83 -11.59 11.13
N SER A 65 -10.76 -10.64 11.26
CA SER A 65 -10.98 -9.90 12.50
C SER A 65 -12.26 -10.30 13.24
N ASP A 66 -12.97 -11.32 12.75
CA ASP A 66 -14.30 -11.74 13.24
C ASP A 66 -15.29 -10.57 13.38
N ALA A 67 -15.18 -9.58 12.49
CA ALA A 67 -16.00 -8.37 12.57
C ALA A 67 -17.37 -8.61 11.94
N THR A 68 -18.43 -8.38 12.72
CA THR A 68 -19.80 -8.33 12.19
C THR A 68 -19.99 -7.10 11.32
N LEU A 69 -20.62 -7.27 10.15
CA LEU A 69 -20.93 -6.17 9.24
C LEU A 69 -22.44 -5.85 9.28
N ASP A 70 -22.81 -4.57 9.30
CA ASP A 70 -24.22 -4.16 9.47
C ASP A 70 -25.14 -4.52 8.29
N GLU A 71 -24.60 -5.07 7.21
CA GLU A 71 -25.33 -5.44 6.01
C GLU A 71 -25.28 -6.96 5.82
N ALA A 72 -26.44 -7.62 5.90
CA ALA A 72 -26.54 -9.08 5.91
C ALA A 72 -25.81 -9.78 4.74
N ALA A 73 -25.83 -9.17 3.54
CA ALA A 73 -25.11 -9.70 2.38
C ALA A 73 -23.58 -9.59 2.51
N LEU A 74 -23.07 -8.52 3.13
CA LEU A 74 -21.64 -8.32 3.36
C LEU A 74 -21.17 -9.22 4.50
N ASP A 75 -21.99 -9.37 5.53
CA ASP A 75 -21.74 -10.22 6.69
C ASP A 75 -21.72 -11.72 6.32
N ASP A 76 -22.66 -12.18 5.47
CA ASP A 76 -22.61 -13.54 4.90
C ASP A 76 -21.37 -13.75 4.02
N ALA A 77 -21.01 -12.75 3.22
CA ALA A 77 -19.82 -12.81 2.40
C ALA A 77 -18.54 -12.90 3.24
N ALA A 78 -18.42 -12.12 4.33
CA ALA A 78 -17.30 -12.17 5.26
C ALA A 78 -17.17 -13.56 5.91
N ARG A 79 -18.27 -14.20 6.34
CA ARG A 79 -18.24 -15.58 6.86
C ARG A 79 -17.81 -16.62 5.83
N ARG A 80 -18.14 -16.41 4.55
CA ARG A 80 -17.67 -17.28 3.46
C ARG A 80 -16.19 -17.08 3.18
N TYR A 81 -15.71 -15.83 3.25
CA TYR A 81 -14.29 -15.52 3.20
C TYR A 81 -13.54 -16.17 4.36
N ALA A 82 -14.07 -16.13 5.58
CA ALA A 82 -13.45 -16.78 6.75
C ALA A 82 -13.25 -18.28 6.49
N ARG A 83 -14.26 -18.97 5.97
CA ARG A 83 -14.16 -20.39 5.57
C ARG A 83 -13.14 -20.65 4.47
N ALA A 84 -13.01 -19.73 3.52
CA ALA A 84 -12.00 -19.85 2.45
C ALA A 84 -10.57 -19.60 2.97
N LEU A 85 -10.43 -18.81 4.04
CA LEU A 85 -9.13 -18.41 4.60
C LEU A 85 -8.66 -19.28 5.77
N ASP A 86 -9.52 -20.13 6.34
CA ASP A 86 -9.23 -20.94 7.53
C ASP A 86 -7.99 -21.84 7.32
N ASP A 87 -7.80 -22.32 6.09
CA ASP A 87 -6.67 -23.16 5.69
C ASP A 87 -5.63 -22.42 4.81
N ASP A 88 -5.80 -21.13 4.51
CA ASP A 88 -4.89 -20.35 3.64
C ASP A 88 -3.72 -19.75 4.46
N ASP A 89 -2.91 -20.64 4.98
CA ASP A 89 -1.83 -20.37 5.93
C ASP A 89 -0.75 -19.39 5.40
N ASP A 90 -0.61 -19.26 4.07
CA ASP A 90 0.32 -18.34 3.40
C ASP A 90 -0.34 -17.26 2.54
N ASP A 91 -1.67 -17.07 2.66
CA ASP A 91 -2.47 -16.13 1.87
C ASP A 91 -2.32 -16.32 0.34
N ALA A 92 -2.00 -17.53 -0.14
CA ALA A 92 -1.66 -17.75 -1.54
C ALA A 92 -2.86 -17.55 -2.47
N GLU A 93 -4.05 -18.01 -2.10
CA GLU A 93 -5.24 -17.79 -2.92
C GLU A 93 -5.74 -16.34 -2.82
N LEU A 94 -5.68 -15.77 -1.62
CA LEU A 94 -5.97 -14.36 -1.39
C LEU A 94 -5.08 -13.45 -2.26
N LEU A 95 -3.78 -13.72 -2.29
CA LEU A 95 -2.81 -12.97 -3.09
C LEU A 95 -3.04 -13.10 -4.60
N ARG A 96 -3.28 -14.33 -5.09
CA ARG A 96 -3.56 -14.56 -6.52
C ARG A 96 -4.83 -13.83 -6.95
N THR A 97 -5.89 -13.91 -6.16
CA THR A 97 -7.18 -13.26 -6.45
C THR A 97 -7.04 -11.74 -6.41
N MET A 98 -6.33 -11.20 -5.42
CA MET A 98 -6.02 -9.77 -5.33
C MET A 98 -5.28 -9.28 -6.59
N ARG A 99 -4.22 -9.97 -7.02
CA ARG A 99 -3.45 -9.62 -8.23
C ARG A 99 -4.31 -9.64 -9.49
N ALA A 100 -5.20 -10.62 -9.62
CA ALA A 100 -6.11 -10.72 -10.76
C ALA A 100 -7.12 -9.54 -10.77
N LEU A 101 -7.67 -9.19 -9.60
CA LEU A 101 -8.55 -8.02 -9.45
C LEU A 101 -7.82 -6.70 -9.74
N SER A 102 -6.56 -6.58 -9.33
CA SER A 102 -5.69 -5.44 -9.66
C SER A 102 -5.47 -5.28 -11.17
N ALA A 103 -5.58 -6.32 -11.99
CA ALA A 103 -5.46 -6.18 -13.44
C ALA A 103 -6.73 -5.57 -14.09
N CYS A 104 -7.83 -5.45 -13.34
CA CYS A 104 -9.12 -5.12 -13.92
C CYS A 104 -9.42 -3.63 -14.06
N ALA A 105 -9.97 -3.28 -15.23
CA ALA A 105 -10.44 -1.94 -15.56
C ALA A 105 -11.95 -1.75 -15.32
N ASP A 106 -12.72 -2.83 -15.16
CA ASP A 106 -14.17 -2.78 -14.99
C ASP A 106 -14.71 -3.95 -14.16
N GLU A 107 -16.02 -3.90 -13.88
CA GLU A 107 -16.72 -4.92 -13.12
C GLU A 107 -16.73 -6.29 -13.81
N ARG A 108 -16.81 -6.32 -15.14
CA ARG A 108 -16.88 -7.56 -15.91
C ARG A 108 -15.56 -8.34 -15.77
N CYS A 109 -14.44 -7.64 -15.88
CA CYS A 109 -13.13 -8.21 -15.58
C CYS A 109 -13.07 -8.66 -14.12
N ALA A 110 -13.51 -7.85 -13.16
CA ALA A 110 -13.44 -8.20 -11.74
C ALA A 110 -14.21 -9.49 -11.42
N ARG A 111 -15.41 -9.67 -11.99
CA ARG A 111 -16.19 -10.90 -11.88
C ARG A 111 -15.47 -12.10 -12.49
N SER A 112 -14.80 -11.90 -13.62
CA SER A 112 -14.01 -12.96 -14.28
C SER A 112 -12.76 -13.31 -13.48
N ALA A 113 -12.13 -12.33 -12.82
CA ALA A 113 -10.93 -12.51 -12.01
C ALA A 113 -11.18 -13.35 -10.75
N VAL A 114 -12.40 -13.30 -10.19
CA VAL A 114 -12.79 -14.13 -9.04
C VAL A 114 -13.43 -15.46 -9.45
N ALA A 115 -13.71 -15.67 -10.74
CA ALA A 115 -14.38 -16.88 -11.20
C ALA A 115 -13.53 -18.13 -10.93
N GLY A 116 -14.16 -19.18 -10.39
CA GLY A 116 -13.49 -20.43 -10.02
C GLY A 116 -12.66 -20.36 -8.74
N THR A 117 -12.59 -19.20 -8.07
CA THR A 117 -11.93 -19.08 -6.76
C THR A 117 -12.89 -19.45 -5.63
N ALA A 118 -12.35 -19.74 -4.44
CA ALA A 118 -13.14 -19.95 -3.23
C ALA A 118 -13.97 -18.69 -2.85
N PHE A 119 -13.58 -17.52 -3.34
CA PHE A 119 -14.21 -16.23 -3.04
C PHE A 119 -15.38 -15.87 -3.97
N GLU A 120 -15.54 -16.54 -5.12
CA GLU A 120 -16.43 -16.13 -6.21
C GLU A 120 -17.84 -15.76 -5.73
N ARG A 121 -18.54 -16.75 -5.15
CA ARG A 121 -19.95 -16.61 -4.77
C ARG A 121 -20.17 -15.46 -3.80
N ALA A 122 -19.31 -15.36 -2.79
CA ALA A 122 -19.37 -14.33 -1.75
C ALA A 122 -19.08 -12.93 -2.31
N TYR A 123 -18.05 -12.83 -3.16
CA TYR A 123 -17.67 -11.59 -3.81
C TYR A 123 -18.79 -11.07 -4.73
N VAL A 124 -19.30 -11.94 -5.61
CA VAL A 124 -20.34 -11.61 -6.58
C VAL A 124 -21.63 -11.15 -5.90
N SER A 125 -22.03 -11.79 -4.79
CA SER A 125 -23.23 -11.40 -4.04
C SER A 125 -23.05 -10.10 -3.27
N ALA A 126 -21.86 -9.85 -2.72
CA ALA A 126 -21.57 -8.66 -1.92
C ALA A 126 -21.43 -7.40 -2.77
N LEU A 127 -20.94 -7.53 -4.01
CA LEU A 127 -20.51 -6.40 -4.82
C LEU A 127 -21.58 -5.31 -5.02
N PRO A 128 -22.84 -5.61 -5.39
CA PRO A 128 -23.87 -4.57 -5.55
C PRO A 128 -24.20 -3.82 -4.24
N VAL A 129 -24.20 -4.52 -3.11
CA VAL A 129 -24.46 -3.91 -1.80
C VAL A 129 -23.27 -3.06 -1.37
N PHE A 130 -22.06 -3.53 -1.62
CA PHE A 130 -20.84 -2.78 -1.35
C PHE A 130 -20.76 -1.48 -2.16
N THR A 131 -20.94 -1.56 -3.48
CA THR A 131 -20.86 -0.39 -4.36
C THR A 131 -21.92 0.66 -4.03
N SER A 132 -23.15 0.23 -3.73
CA SER A 132 -24.25 1.14 -3.40
C SER A 132 -24.16 1.76 -2.00
N LYS A 133 -23.67 1.02 -1.00
CA LYS A 133 -23.77 1.46 0.42
C LYS A 133 -22.45 1.79 1.10
N ARG A 134 -21.34 1.19 0.70
CA ARG A 134 -20.06 1.27 1.44
C ARG A 134 -18.93 1.89 0.63
N TRP A 135 -19.01 1.87 -0.70
CA TRP A 135 -17.93 2.35 -1.54
C TRP A 135 -17.54 3.81 -1.28
N LEU A 136 -18.51 4.71 -1.07
CA LEU A 136 -18.20 6.13 -0.83
C LEU A 136 -17.33 6.35 0.40
N GLU A 137 -17.68 5.73 1.52
CA GLU A 137 -16.90 5.81 2.77
C GLU A 137 -15.50 5.23 2.57
N ARG A 138 -15.44 4.04 1.94
CA ARG A 138 -14.19 3.27 1.77
C ARG A 138 -13.23 3.96 0.82
N ALA A 139 -13.74 4.47 -0.31
CA ALA A 139 -12.98 5.26 -1.27
C ALA A 139 -12.41 6.53 -0.65
N GLY A 140 -13.14 7.18 0.28
CA GLY A 140 -12.63 8.32 1.04
C GLY A 140 -11.41 7.97 1.90
N LEU A 141 -11.43 6.80 2.55
CA LEU A 141 -10.32 6.31 3.37
C LEU A 141 -9.12 5.87 2.53
N SER A 142 -9.36 5.17 1.42
CA SER A 142 -8.28 4.78 0.49
C SER A 142 -7.64 6.02 -0.15
N ARG A 143 -8.45 7.06 -0.47
CA ARG A 143 -7.95 8.35 -0.97
C ARG A 143 -7.02 9.04 0.02
N ALA A 144 -7.34 9.05 1.32
CA ALA A 144 -6.43 9.60 2.32
C ALA A 144 -5.07 8.89 2.33
N GLY A 145 -5.06 7.57 2.12
CA GLY A 145 -3.83 6.79 1.92
C GLY A 145 -3.07 7.19 0.65
N VAL A 146 -3.78 7.39 -0.47
CA VAL A 146 -3.20 7.89 -1.74
C VAL A 146 -2.58 9.28 -1.56
N GLU A 147 -3.24 10.18 -0.85
CA GLU A 147 -2.74 11.53 -0.58
C GLU A 147 -1.49 11.51 0.31
N ALA A 148 -1.49 10.68 1.37
CA ALA A 148 -0.30 10.48 2.21
C ALA A 148 0.87 9.86 1.43
N ALA A 149 0.60 8.87 0.58
CA ALA A 149 1.58 8.26 -0.31
C ALA A 149 2.18 9.28 -1.29
N ARG A 150 1.34 10.12 -1.90
CA ARG A 150 1.78 11.20 -2.76
C ARG A 150 2.65 12.22 -2.03
N ALA A 151 2.31 12.56 -0.78
CA ALA A 151 3.11 13.49 0.03
C ALA A 151 4.48 12.90 0.42
N ALA A 152 4.56 11.58 0.61
CA ALA A 152 5.80 10.88 0.94
C ALA A 152 6.76 10.75 -0.26
N MET A 153 6.24 10.65 -1.49
CA MET A 153 7.02 10.57 -2.73
C MET A 153 7.60 11.92 -3.16
N GLY A 154 8.54 12.43 -2.36
CA GLY A 154 9.34 13.62 -2.64
C GLY A 154 10.53 13.36 -3.58
N PRO A 155 11.43 14.34 -3.77
CA PRO A 155 12.56 14.25 -4.71
C PRO A 155 13.53 13.08 -4.42
N GLU A 156 13.54 12.59 -3.18
CA GLU A 156 14.43 11.49 -2.77
C GLU A 156 14.00 10.12 -3.30
N ILE A 157 12.82 10.02 -3.92
CA ILE A 157 12.35 8.76 -4.51
C ILE A 157 13.24 8.30 -5.67
N GLU A 158 13.78 9.23 -6.45
CA GLU A 158 14.55 8.92 -7.65
C GLU A 158 15.89 8.22 -7.36
N PRO A 159 16.73 8.74 -6.43
CA PRO A 159 17.91 8.01 -5.97
C PRO A 159 17.56 6.62 -5.43
N LEU A 160 16.50 6.50 -4.62
CA LEU A 160 16.09 5.22 -4.03
C LEU A 160 15.69 4.21 -5.09
N VAL A 161 14.87 4.60 -6.07
CA VAL A 161 14.46 3.74 -7.19
C VAL A 161 15.66 3.33 -8.02
N THR A 162 16.58 4.26 -8.32
CA THR A 162 17.79 3.98 -9.11
C THR A 162 18.68 2.94 -8.42
N GLU A 163 18.96 3.13 -7.13
CA GLU A 163 19.78 2.20 -6.36
C GLU A 163 19.11 0.84 -6.17
N LEU A 164 17.81 0.83 -5.87
CA LEU A 164 17.03 -0.40 -5.74
C LEU A 164 16.99 -1.18 -7.06
N SER A 165 16.78 -0.49 -8.18
CA SER A 165 16.80 -1.08 -9.52
C SER A 165 18.14 -1.73 -9.82
N ARG A 166 19.25 -1.02 -9.52
CA ARG A 166 20.60 -1.57 -9.67
C ARG A 166 20.80 -2.83 -8.81
N ASP A 167 20.44 -2.80 -7.54
CA ASP A 167 20.66 -3.91 -6.60
C ASP A 167 19.80 -5.12 -6.92
N LEU A 168 18.56 -4.90 -7.32
CA LEU A 168 17.64 -5.96 -7.74
C LEU A 168 17.86 -6.40 -9.18
N ALA A 169 18.80 -5.76 -9.90
CA ALA A 169 18.99 -5.98 -11.34
C ALA A 169 17.66 -5.94 -12.10
N LEU A 170 16.87 -4.92 -11.78
CA LEU A 170 15.51 -4.68 -12.23
C LEU A 170 15.48 -3.41 -13.09
N GLU A 171 14.67 -3.43 -14.14
CA GLU A 171 14.33 -2.22 -14.88
C GLU A 171 13.01 -1.67 -14.35
N TRP A 172 12.99 -0.36 -14.07
CA TRP A 172 11.76 0.30 -13.64
C TRP A 172 10.93 0.67 -14.87
N PRO A 173 9.70 0.14 -15.03
CA PRO A 173 8.98 0.27 -16.28
C PRO A 173 8.41 1.67 -16.50
N SER A 174 8.18 1.99 -17.78
CA SER A 174 7.35 3.11 -18.23
C SER A 174 6.25 2.54 -19.15
N PRO A 175 4.96 2.60 -18.77
CA PRO A 175 4.39 3.31 -17.60
C PRO A 175 4.78 2.70 -16.24
N PRO A 176 4.72 3.49 -15.15
CA PRO A 176 5.15 3.06 -13.82
C PRO A 176 4.26 1.92 -13.26
N PRO A 177 4.79 1.07 -12.37
CA PRO A 177 4.02 0.03 -11.71
C PRO A 177 2.86 0.61 -10.90
N VAL A 178 1.73 -0.09 -10.92
CA VAL A 178 0.53 0.29 -10.18
C VAL A 178 0.54 -0.34 -8.80
N VAL A 179 0.39 0.49 -7.76
CA VAL A 179 0.20 0.08 -6.38
C VAL A 179 -1.25 0.34 -5.99
N ASP A 180 -1.98 -0.73 -5.69
CA ASP A 180 -3.33 -0.61 -5.16
C ASP A 180 -3.32 -0.21 -3.68
N VAL A 181 -3.96 0.91 -3.41
CA VAL A 181 -4.25 1.41 -2.08
C VAL A 181 -5.69 1.04 -1.75
N VAL A 182 -5.82 0.21 -0.72
CA VAL A 182 -7.11 -0.14 -0.12
C VAL A 182 -7.24 0.54 1.22
N SER A 183 -8.45 0.70 1.70
CA SER A 183 -8.65 1.39 2.97
C SER A 183 -8.17 0.56 4.16
N LEU A 184 -8.34 -0.76 4.08
CA LEU A 184 -7.97 -1.74 5.08
C LEU A 184 -7.47 -2.99 4.35
N SER A 185 -6.27 -3.41 4.70
CA SER A 185 -5.66 -4.64 4.19
C SER A 185 -5.75 -5.70 5.29
N PRO A 186 -6.09 -6.96 4.96
CA PRO A 186 -6.20 -8.02 5.95
C PRO A 186 -4.90 -8.21 6.74
N ALA A 187 -5.00 -8.78 7.94
CA ALA A 187 -3.82 -9.29 8.63
C ALA A 187 -3.16 -10.38 7.77
N ALA A 188 -1.82 -10.47 7.82
CA ALA A 188 -1.11 -11.56 7.18
C ALA A 188 -1.49 -12.90 7.85
N ALA A 189 -1.67 -13.96 7.07
CA ALA A 189 -1.79 -15.32 7.60
C ALA A 189 -0.50 -15.77 8.30
N ARG A 190 -0.55 -16.90 9.00
CA ARG A 190 0.53 -17.40 9.89
C ARG A 190 1.89 -17.44 9.20
N TYR A 191 1.93 -17.87 7.94
CA TYR A 191 3.14 -18.01 7.15
C TYR A 191 3.21 -17.01 5.98
N ALA A 192 2.33 -16.02 5.92
CA ALA A 192 2.41 -14.96 4.92
C ALA A 192 3.50 -13.94 5.30
N LEU A 193 4.39 -13.60 4.36
CA LEU A 193 5.52 -12.71 4.62
C LEU A 193 5.13 -11.24 4.80
N VAL A 194 4.12 -10.84 4.05
CA VAL A 194 3.63 -9.47 3.97
C VAL A 194 2.13 -9.51 3.70
N ARG A 195 1.46 -8.38 3.89
CA ARG A 195 0.05 -8.22 3.55
C ARG A 195 -0.15 -8.20 2.02
N PRO A 196 -1.35 -8.54 1.53
CA PRO A 196 -1.61 -8.63 0.08
C PRO A 196 -1.79 -7.30 -0.62
N ALA A 197 -2.08 -6.23 0.13
CA ALA A 197 -2.32 -4.90 -0.42
C ALA A 197 -1.86 -3.80 0.54
N LEU A 198 -1.62 -2.61 0.00
CA LEU A 198 -1.26 -1.43 0.78
C LEU A 198 -2.51 -0.84 1.45
N GLY A 199 -2.70 -1.14 2.73
CA GLY A 199 -3.85 -0.63 3.50
C GLY A 199 -3.60 0.76 4.07
N ALA A 200 -4.48 1.73 3.82
CA ALA A 200 -4.41 3.08 4.38
C ALA A 200 -4.46 3.10 5.93
N ARG A 201 -5.02 2.06 6.54
CA ARG A 201 -5.05 1.84 8.00
C ARG A 201 -3.97 0.88 8.52
N SER A 202 -3.00 0.52 7.69
CA SER A 202 -1.91 -0.40 8.06
C SER A 202 -0.75 0.33 8.74
N SER A 203 0.20 -0.44 9.27
CA SER A 203 1.44 0.06 9.87
C SER A 203 2.24 1.00 8.97
N CYS A 204 2.07 0.93 7.64
CA CYS A 204 2.70 1.82 6.69
C CYS A 204 2.30 3.29 6.89
N PHE A 205 1.06 3.57 7.32
CA PHE A 205 0.53 4.93 7.44
C PHE A 205 0.23 5.35 8.88
N VAL A 206 0.11 4.39 9.81
CA VAL A 206 -0.14 4.68 11.23
C VAL A 206 1.04 5.47 11.80
N ARG A 207 0.81 6.74 12.09
CA ARG A 207 1.78 7.61 12.75
C ARG A 207 1.97 7.15 14.20
N LEU A 208 3.22 6.95 14.61
CA LEU A 208 3.53 6.69 16.02
C LEU A 208 3.58 8.02 16.79
N GLU A 209 3.24 8.00 18.07
CA GLU A 209 3.29 9.21 18.90
C GLU A 209 4.69 9.82 18.87
N LYS A 210 4.76 11.15 18.69
CA LYS A 210 6.02 11.93 18.63
C LYS A 210 6.95 11.56 17.46
N GLU A 211 6.47 10.82 16.48
CA GLU A 211 7.23 10.50 15.27
C GLU A 211 7.39 11.74 14.37
N PRO A 212 8.63 12.08 13.95
CA PRO A 212 8.86 13.13 12.96
C PRO A 212 8.27 12.77 11.60
N ASP A 213 7.74 13.75 10.87
CA ASP A 213 7.11 13.54 9.55
C ASP A 213 8.03 12.81 8.56
N ARG A 214 9.34 13.08 8.63
CA ARG A 214 10.34 12.40 7.79
C ARG A 214 10.40 10.88 8.01
N VAL A 215 10.28 10.42 9.25
CA VAL A 215 10.27 8.98 9.56
C VAL A 215 8.97 8.34 9.08
N GLN A 216 7.84 9.05 9.20
CA GLN A 216 6.57 8.62 8.63
C GLN A 216 6.65 8.51 7.09
N HIS A 217 7.25 9.50 6.41
CA HIS A 217 7.45 9.47 4.97
C HIS A 217 8.37 8.32 4.54
N ALA A 218 9.43 8.05 5.29
CA ALA A 218 10.31 6.91 5.06
C ALA A 218 9.52 5.60 5.13
N ARG A 219 8.63 5.45 6.12
CA ARG A 219 7.79 4.26 6.26
C ARG A 219 6.80 4.06 5.13
N ILE A 220 6.16 5.14 4.68
CA ILE A 220 5.26 5.09 3.54
C ILE A 220 6.05 4.74 2.27
N THR A 221 7.22 5.34 2.08
CA THR A 221 8.12 5.09 0.94
C THR A 221 8.60 3.64 0.90
N ASP A 222 8.98 3.06 2.05
CA ASP A 222 9.34 1.63 2.19
C ASP A 222 8.22 0.72 1.67
N CYS A 223 7.01 0.92 2.18
CA CYS A 223 5.88 0.11 1.73
C CYS A 223 5.59 0.33 0.24
N LEU A 224 5.62 1.57 -0.25
CA LEU A 224 5.37 1.88 -1.65
C LEU A 224 6.39 1.22 -2.59
N LEU A 225 7.68 1.35 -2.30
CA LEU A 225 8.74 0.74 -3.10
C LEU A 225 8.62 -0.79 -3.09
N PHE A 226 8.30 -1.38 -1.93
CA PHE A 226 8.02 -2.81 -1.84
C PHE A 226 6.87 -3.21 -2.77
N TYR A 227 5.68 -2.62 -2.63
CA TYR A 227 4.52 -3.01 -3.43
C TYR A 227 4.67 -2.68 -4.91
N ALA A 228 5.41 -1.63 -5.27
CA ALA A 228 5.71 -1.26 -6.64
C ALA A 228 6.67 -2.24 -7.31
N ALA A 229 7.72 -2.68 -6.60
CA ALA A 229 8.74 -3.59 -7.13
C ALA A 229 8.31 -5.06 -7.06
N TRP A 230 7.41 -5.42 -6.14
CA TRP A 230 6.98 -6.81 -5.94
C TRP A 230 6.44 -7.51 -7.19
N PRO A 231 5.52 -6.91 -7.98
CA PRO A 231 5.03 -7.53 -9.21
C PRO A 231 6.09 -7.58 -10.33
N LEU A 232 7.20 -6.86 -10.18
CA LEU A 232 8.27 -6.78 -11.17
C LEU A 232 9.29 -7.93 -11.06
N ALA A 233 9.02 -8.94 -10.24
CA ALA A 233 9.88 -10.12 -10.06
C ALA A 233 10.39 -10.68 -11.40
N ARG A 234 9.47 -10.90 -12.36
CA ARG A 234 9.79 -11.48 -13.67
C ARG A 234 10.59 -10.57 -14.61
N GLN A 235 10.81 -9.30 -14.22
CA GLN A 235 11.65 -8.34 -14.95
C GLN A 235 13.04 -8.23 -14.31
N SER A 236 13.26 -8.89 -13.18
CA SER A 236 14.53 -8.87 -12.46
C SER A 236 15.43 -10.03 -12.90
N ARG A 237 16.63 -9.71 -13.38
CA ARG A 237 17.66 -10.74 -13.64
C ARG A 237 18.08 -11.47 -12.37
N LEU A 238 17.98 -10.81 -11.21
CA LEU A 238 18.26 -11.43 -9.93
C LEU A 238 17.19 -12.47 -9.57
N TYR A 239 15.91 -12.16 -9.80
CA TYR A 239 14.85 -13.13 -9.66
C TYR A 239 15.08 -14.35 -10.56
N ASP A 240 15.45 -14.15 -11.84
CA ASP A 240 15.72 -15.25 -12.76
C ASP A 240 16.88 -16.13 -12.29
N ALA A 241 17.95 -15.53 -11.77
CA ALA A 241 19.08 -16.26 -11.19
C ALA A 241 18.67 -17.11 -9.97
N ILE A 242 17.77 -16.60 -9.13
CA ILE A 242 17.21 -17.32 -7.97
C ILE A 242 16.29 -18.45 -8.44
N ALA A 243 15.38 -18.15 -9.37
CA ALA A 243 14.32 -19.05 -9.81
C ALA A 243 14.83 -20.25 -10.62
N LYS A 244 16.03 -20.17 -11.21
CA LYS A 244 16.61 -21.21 -12.09
C LYS A 244 16.59 -22.61 -11.48
N ASN A 245 16.77 -22.73 -10.17
CA ASN A 245 16.87 -24.02 -9.48
C ASN A 245 15.77 -24.23 -8.42
N MET A 246 14.69 -23.45 -8.49
CA MET A 246 13.65 -23.44 -7.46
C MET A 246 12.27 -23.73 -8.06
N LYS A 247 11.38 -24.32 -7.26
CA LYS A 247 9.97 -24.40 -7.63
C LYS A 247 9.39 -22.97 -7.70
N PRO A 248 8.40 -22.68 -8.57
CA PRO A 248 7.85 -21.33 -8.72
C PRO A 248 7.39 -20.68 -7.40
N ARG A 249 6.71 -21.45 -6.53
CA ARG A 249 6.28 -20.97 -5.21
C ARG A 249 7.45 -20.57 -4.31
N ASP A 250 8.52 -21.36 -4.33
CA ASP A 250 9.70 -21.11 -3.49
C ASP A 250 10.47 -19.89 -4.00
N ALA A 251 10.57 -19.73 -5.32
CA ALA A 251 11.17 -18.56 -5.95
C ALA A 251 10.39 -17.27 -5.63
N GLU A 252 9.05 -17.30 -5.71
CA GLU A 252 8.21 -16.14 -5.33
C GLU A 252 8.39 -15.77 -3.85
N ARG A 253 8.44 -16.77 -2.98
CA ARG A 253 8.62 -16.55 -1.54
C ARG A 253 10.01 -16.01 -1.20
N ALA A 254 11.06 -16.57 -1.79
CA ALA A 254 12.42 -16.06 -1.67
C ALA A 254 12.52 -14.62 -2.20
N TRP A 255 11.91 -14.33 -3.34
CA TRP A 255 11.85 -12.96 -3.87
C TRP A 255 11.18 -11.99 -2.92
N THR A 256 10.05 -12.36 -2.32
CA THR A 256 9.35 -11.50 -1.35
C THR A 256 10.23 -11.18 -0.14
N ALA A 257 10.95 -12.17 0.41
CA ALA A 257 11.86 -11.96 1.53
C ALA A 257 13.07 -11.08 1.15
N LEU A 258 13.69 -11.34 0.00
CA LEU A 258 14.78 -10.53 -0.54
C LEU A 258 14.34 -9.09 -0.79
N LEU A 259 13.18 -8.88 -1.40
CA LEU A 259 12.67 -7.55 -1.70
C LEU A 259 12.36 -6.76 -0.43
N ALA A 260 11.72 -7.39 0.56
CA ALA A 260 11.48 -6.77 1.87
C ALA A 260 12.79 -6.34 2.52
N HIS A 261 13.85 -7.14 2.40
CA HIS A 261 15.17 -6.77 2.88
C HIS A 261 15.80 -5.62 2.09
N ALA A 262 15.85 -5.72 0.76
CA ALA A 262 16.50 -4.75 -0.11
C ALA A 262 15.89 -3.34 0.03
N VAL A 263 14.56 -3.25 0.06
CA VAL A 263 13.86 -1.98 0.26
C VAL A 263 14.15 -1.41 1.65
N ALA A 264 14.06 -2.23 2.69
CA ALA A 264 14.33 -1.79 4.05
C ALA A 264 15.75 -1.25 4.21
N VAL A 265 16.76 -1.92 3.64
CA VAL A 265 18.14 -1.44 3.68
C VAL A 265 18.26 -0.07 3.01
N ARG A 266 17.70 0.10 1.80
CA ARG A 266 17.76 1.36 1.06
C ARG A 266 17.10 2.51 1.80
N VAL A 267 15.89 2.29 2.33
CA VAL A 267 15.16 3.33 3.06
C VAL A 267 15.82 3.63 4.41
N THR A 268 16.32 2.63 5.14
CA THR A 268 17.06 2.87 6.40
C THR A 268 18.39 3.58 6.17
N THR A 269 19.07 3.37 5.03
CA THR A 269 20.25 4.18 4.67
C THR A 269 19.88 5.65 4.45
N TRP A 270 18.72 5.94 3.88
CA TRP A 270 18.23 7.31 3.67
C TRP A 270 17.66 7.97 4.95
N GLU A 271 16.98 7.21 5.81
CA GLU A 271 16.44 7.65 7.09
C GLU A 271 16.74 6.59 8.17
N SER A 272 17.78 6.82 8.97
CA SER A 272 18.33 5.82 9.90
C SER A 272 17.41 5.48 11.07
N LYS A 273 16.42 6.33 11.38
CA LYS A 273 15.42 6.06 12.43
C LYS A 273 14.23 5.26 11.92
N HIS A 274 14.16 4.99 10.61
CA HIS A 274 13.08 4.20 10.00
C HIS A 274 13.19 2.72 10.38
N GLU A 275 12.06 2.14 10.76
CA GLU A 275 11.89 0.70 10.93
C GLU A 275 10.90 0.16 9.90
N SER A 276 11.39 -0.70 9.01
CA SER A 276 10.59 -1.26 7.91
C SER A 276 9.46 -2.18 8.40
N PRO A 277 8.18 -1.85 8.13
CA PRO A 277 7.05 -2.70 8.50
C PRO A 277 7.02 -4.00 7.70
N THR A 278 7.40 -3.94 6.42
CA THR A 278 7.42 -5.09 5.51
C THR A 278 8.50 -6.08 5.93
N ARG A 279 9.72 -5.61 6.20
CA ARG A 279 10.81 -6.45 6.71
C ARG A 279 10.48 -7.03 8.09
N ARG A 280 9.91 -6.27 9.02
CA ARG A 280 9.51 -6.79 10.33
C ARG A 280 8.52 -7.95 10.21
N SER A 281 7.54 -7.82 9.31
CA SER A 281 6.58 -8.88 9.02
C SER A 281 7.27 -10.11 8.44
N ALA A 282 8.19 -9.92 7.49
CA ALA A 282 8.94 -11.01 6.89
C ALA A 282 9.88 -11.71 7.90
N VAL A 283 10.48 -10.99 8.86
CA VAL A 283 11.32 -11.58 9.93
C VAL A 283 10.55 -12.57 10.78
N ALA A 284 9.27 -12.30 11.06
CA ALA A 284 8.43 -13.18 11.87
C ALA A 284 8.24 -14.57 11.24
N VAL A 285 8.44 -14.69 9.93
CA VAL A 285 8.15 -15.90 9.16
C VAL A 285 9.40 -16.52 8.52
N GLU A 286 10.33 -15.70 8.03
CA GLU A 286 11.56 -16.10 7.33
C GLU A 286 12.82 -15.53 8.02
N GLY A 287 12.81 -15.50 9.36
CA GLY A 287 13.89 -14.96 10.18
C GLY A 287 15.29 -15.49 9.80
N PRO A 288 15.51 -16.82 9.71
CA PRO A 288 16.82 -17.37 9.34
C PRO A 288 17.32 -16.93 7.97
N LEU A 289 16.42 -16.81 6.99
CA LEU A 289 16.74 -16.34 5.65
C LEU A 289 17.09 -14.85 5.64
N LEU A 290 16.37 -14.04 6.42
CA LEU A 290 16.64 -12.61 6.56
C LEU A 290 17.93 -12.33 7.32
N SER A 291 18.32 -13.17 8.29
CA SER A 291 19.64 -13.12 8.91
C SER A 291 20.75 -13.39 7.90
N TRP A 292 20.57 -14.39 7.02
CA TRP A 292 21.52 -14.65 5.95
C TRP A 292 21.64 -13.44 5.00
N LEU A 293 20.52 -12.83 4.63
CA LEU A 293 20.52 -11.63 3.80
C LEU A 293 21.27 -10.47 4.47
N VAL A 294 21.06 -10.22 5.77
CA VAL A 294 21.81 -9.18 6.51
C VAL A 294 23.33 -9.37 6.39
N GLU A 295 23.79 -10.60 6.52
CA GLU A 295 25.23 -10.92 6.46
C GLU A 295 25.81 -10.80 5.04
N HIS A 296 25.05 -11.20 4.02
CA HIS A 296 25.57 -11.37 2.66
C HIS A 296 25.16 -10.27 1.67
N TRP A 297 24.13 -9.48 1.98
CA TRP A 297 23.68 -8.35 1.15
C TRP A 297 24.75 -7.29 0.86
N PRO A 298 25.70 -6.99 1.78
CA PRO A 298 26.81 -6.08 1.46
C PRO A 298 27.65 -6.49 0.26
N ALA A 299 27.79 -7.79 -0.01
CA ALA A 299 28.49 -8.27 -1.21
C ALA A 299 27.72 -7.90 -2.48
N ARG A 300 26.38 -8.06 -2.45
CA ARG A 300 25.51 -7.61 -3.54
C ARG A 300 25.61 -6.10 -3.78
N MET A 301 25.57 -5.30 -2.73
CA MET A 301 25.69 -3.84 -2.83
C MET A 301 27.07 -3.40 -3.33
N SER A 302 28.12 -4.18 -3.05
CA SER A 302 29.49 -3.93 -3.49
C SER A 302 29.79 -4.45 -4.91
N GLY A 303 28.77 -4.89 -5.65
CA GLY A 303 28.90 -5.26 -7.06
C GLY A 303 29.17 -6.73 -7.34
N GLU A 304 28.90 -7.65 -6.39
CA GLU A 304 28.88 -9.08 -6.71
C GLU A 304 27.97 -9.37 -7.92
N PRO A 305 28.40 -10.21 -8.89
CA PRO A 305 27.58 -10.60 -10.03
C PRO A 305 26.23 -11.19 -9.62
N VAL A 306 25.19 -10.84 -10.37
CA VAL A 306 23.79 -11.20 -10.08
C VAL A 306 23.61 -12.72 -10.01
N GLU A 307 24.24 -13.45 -10.93
CA GLU A 307 24.16 -14.89 -11.05
C GLU A 307 24.82 -15.59 -9.85
N ALA A 308 25.97 -15.07 -9.38
CA ALA A 308 26.68 -15.61 -8.23
C ALA A 308 25.90 -15.40 -6.93
N PHE A 309 25.42 -14.19 -6.69
CA PHE A 309 24.62 -13.87 -5.50
C PHE A 309 23.29 -14.65 -5.52
N GLY A 310 22.59 -14.68 -6.67
CA GLY A 310 21.32 -15.37 -6.82
C GLY A 310 21.43 -16.88 -6.57
N ALA A 311 22.48 -17.53 -7.07
CA ALA A 311 22.73 -18.96 -6.82
C ALA A 311 22.96 -19.26 -5.33
N ARG A 312 23.82 -18.47 -4.66
CA ARG A 312 24.10 -18.62 -3.22
C ARG A 312 22.86 -18.38 -2.37
N TYR A 313 22.05 -17.39 -2.75
CA TYR A 313 20.80 -17.10 -2.05
C TYR A 313 19.77 -18.23 -2.22
N ALA A 314 19.63 -18.78 -3.43
CA ALA A 314 18.75 -19.92 -3.68
C ALA A 314 19.19 -21.17 -2.90
N GLU A 315 20.49 -21.46 -2.86
CA GLU A 315 21.05 -22.55 -2.06
C GLU A 315 20.78 -22.33 -0.57
N ALA A 316 21.01 -21.12 -0.07
CA ALA A 316 20.74 -20.76 1.32
C ALA A 316 19.26 -20.88 1.69
N TYR A 317 18.35 -20.54 0.77
CA TYR A 317 16.91 -20.73 0.94
C TYR A 317 16.54 -22.21 1.06
N LEU A 318 17.01 -23.04 0.11
CA LEU A 318 16.67 -24.46 0.07
C LEU A 318 17.23 -25.23 1.26
N ALA A 319 18.41 -24.85 1.77
CA ALA A 319 19.03 -25.50 2.93
C ALA A 319 18.30 -25.21 4.27
N ARG A 320 17.41 -24.20 4.30
CA ARG A 320 16.72 -23.74 5.52
C ARG A 320 15.22 -24.11 5.53
N ARG A 321 14.76 -24.82 4.52
CA ARG A 321 13.42 -25.40 4.43
C ARG A 321 13.38 -26.82 4.96
#